data_AF-A0AAW2SMY6-F1
#
_entry.id   AF-A0AAW2SMY6-F1
#
_cell.length_a   1.000
_cell.length_b   1.000
_cell.length_c   1.000
_cell.angle_alpha   90.00
_cell.angle_beta   90.00
_cell.angle_gamma   90.00
#
_symmetry.space_group_name_H-M   'P 1'
#
loop_
_entity.id
_entity.type
_entity.pdbx_description
1 polymer ?
#
loop_
_entity_poly.entity_id
_entity_poly.type
_entity_poly.pdbx_seq_one_letter_code
_entity_poly.pdbx_strand_id
1 'polypeptide(L)'
;MTANAPINLLPKHANDTTSLEQFCKDTVMTIWHYHGGCQVGKVVDYEYRVLGVDGLRVIDGSTFNYSPGTNPQATVMMLGRYMGVKILQERLKK
;
A
#
# COMPACT_ATOMS: atom_id res chain seq x y z
N MET A 1 -17.00 -2.58 24.26
CA MET A 1 -16.30 -3.31 23.18
C MET A 1 -15.14 -2.44 22.71
N THR A 2 -13.96 -2.57 23.31
CA THR A 2 -12.76 -1.89 22.82
C THR A 2 -12.24 -2.69 21.63
N ALA A 3 -12.36 -2.14 20.42
CA ALA A 3 -11.80 -2.73 19.22
C ALA A 3 -10.28 -2.94 19.40
N ASN A 4 -9.78 -4.12 19.02
CA ASN A 4 -8.35 -4.42 18.97
C ASN A 4 -7.68 -3.51 17.92
N ALA A 5 -7.31 -2.30 18.31
CA ALA A 5 -6.54 -1.40 17.47
C ALA A 5 -5.13 -1.98 17.26
N PRO A 6 -4.53 -1.86 16.06
CA PRO A 6 -3.15 -2.27 15.80
C PRO A 6 -2.18 -1.31 16.52
N ILE A 7 -2.03 -1.52 17.82
CA ILE A 7 -1.11 -0.79 18.70
C ILE A 7 0.17 -1.58 18.87
N ASN A 8 1.27 -0.88 19.17
CA ASN A 8 2.52 -1.53 19.52
C ASN A 8 2.38 -2.27 20.85
N LEU A 9 2.57 -3.59 20.83
CA LEU A 9 2.45 -4.47 21.99
C LEU A 9 3.81 -4.78 22.65
N LEU A 10 4.91 -4.20 22.14
CA LEU A 10 6.23 -4.39 22.74
C LEU A 10 6.25 -3.80 24.17
N PRO A 11 6.94 -4.45 25.13
CA PRO A 11 7.18 -3.87 26.43
C PRO A 11 7.89 -2.51 26.31
N LYS A 12 7.42 -1.51 27.06
CA LYS A 12 7.96 -0.15 27.03
C LYS A 12 9.00 0.05 28.12
N HIS A 13 10.13 0.67 27.77
CA HIS A 13 11.24 0.92 28.67
C HIS A 13 11.21 2.39 29.11
N ALA A 14 10.28 2.75 30.00
CA ALA A 14 10.07 4.13 30.43
C ALA A 14 11.31 4.81 31.06
N ASN A 15 12.28 4.02 31.52
CA ASN A 15 13.50 4.50 32.18
C ASN A 15 14.75 4.45 31.28
N ASP A 16 14.63 3.99 30.03
CA ASP A 16 15.75 3.88 29.08
C ASP A 16 15.55 4.87 27.93
N THR A 17 15.84 6.14 28.19
CA THR A 17 15.61 7.25 27.25
C THR A 17 16.85 7.63 26.44
N THR A 18 17.95 6.91 26.58
CA THR A 18 19.25 7.34 26.05
C THR A 18 19.44 7.03 24.57
N SER A 19 18.70 6.05 24.02
CA SER A 19 18.81 5.64 22.61
C SER A 19 17.57 6.02 21.80
N LEU A 20 17.77 6.84 20.77
CA LEU A 20 16.73 7.16 19.78
C LEU A 20 16.20 5.89 19.07
N GLU A 21 17.05 4.87 18.91
CA GLU A 21 16.63 3.59 18.33
C GLU A 21 15.61 2.87 19.23
N GLN A 22 15.89 2.83 20.55
CA GLN A 22 14.99 2.19 21.52
C GLN A 22 13.67 2.96 21.62
N PHE A 23 13.73 4.29 21.61
CA PHE A 23 12.54 5.14 21.54
C PHE A 23 11.67 4.80 20.32
N CYS A 24 12.27 4.67 19.13
CA CYS A 24 11.54 4.28 17.92
C CYS A 24 10.90 2.89 18.07
N LYS A 25 11.62 1.89 18.59
CA LYS A 25 11.09 0.53 18.80
C LYS A 25 9.90 0.51 19.77
N ASP A 26 9.99 1.25 20.87
CA ASP A 26 8.97 1.28 21.92
C ASP A 26 7.71 2.06 21.52
N THR A 27 7.85 3.02 20.58
CA THR A 27 6.79 3.96 20.24
C THR A 27 6.23 3.81 18.82
N VAL A 28 6.92 3.09 17.92
CA VAL A 28 6.47 2.94 16.53
C VAL A 28 5.06 2.41 16.46
N MET A 29 4.23 3.05 15.65
CA MET A 29 2.86 2.64 15.37
C MET A 29 2.61 2.81 13.87
N THR A 30 1.55 2.18 13.39
CA THR A 30 1.10 2.42 12.02
C THR A 30 0.42 3.79 11.90
N ILE A 31 0.61 4.41 10.74
CA ILE A 31 -0.23 5.53 10.28
C ILE A 31 -1.28 5.07 9.25
N TRP A 32 -1.50 3.75 9.17
CA TRP A 32 -2.49 3.07 8.34
C TRP A 32 -2.29 3.20 6.81
N HIS A 33 -1.07 3.49 6.35
CA HIS A 33 -0.71 3.57 4.93
C HIS A 33 0.01 2.31 4.41
N TYR A 34 -0.51 1.13 4.74
CA TYR A 34 0.02 -0.14 4.24
C TYR A 34 -0.15 -0.25 2.71
N HIS A 35 0.80 -0.90 2.05
CA HIS A 35 0.83 -1.08 0.61
C HIS A 35 1.71 -2.29 0.24
N GLY A 36 1.72 -2.67 -1.05
CA GLY A 36 2.46 -3.83 -1.54
C GLY A 36 1.69 -5.16 -1.47
N GLY A 37 2.35 -6.25 -1.86
CA GLY A 37 1.76 -7.60 -1.93
C GLY A 37 1.41 -8.05 -3.36
N CYS A 38 1.07 -7.13 -4.27
CA CYS A 38 0.73 -7.40 -5.66
C CYS A 38 1.58 -6.54 -6.63
N GLN A 39 2.88 -6.45 -6.37
CA GLN A 39 3.77 -5.47 -7.01
C GLN A 39 3.83 -5.62 -8.54
N VAL A 40 3.90 -4.47 -9.23
CA VAL A 40 4.19 -4.40 -10.68
C VAL A 40 5.54 -5.04 -10.97
N GLY A 41 5.61 -5.87 -12.01
CA GLY A 41 6.79 -6.65 -12.40
C GLY A 41 7.01 -7.94 -11.59
N LYS A 42 6.18 -8.21 -10.57
CA LYS A 42 6.20 -9.47 -9.80
C LYS A 42 4.90 -10.25 -9.86
N VAL A 43 3.76 -9.57 -9.74
CA VAL A 43 2.41 -10.18 -9.77
C VAL A 43 1.57 -9.65 -10.92
N VAL A 44 1.71 -8.36 -11.24
CA VAL A 44 1.05 -7.74 -12.39
C VAL A 44 2.06 -7.14 -13.38
N ASP A 45 1.69 -7.01 -14.65
CA ASP A 45 2.46 -6.29 -15.67
C ASP A 45 2.30 -4.75 -15.56
N TYR A 46 2.92 -4.00 -16.48
CA TYR A 46 2.86 -2.53 -16.49
C TYR A 46 1.47 -1.98 -16.88
N GLU A 47 0.61 -2.83 -17.42
CA GLU A 47 -0.79 -2.59 -17.71
C GLU A 47 -1.72 -3.09 -16.59
N TYR A 48 -1.13 -3.49 -15.45
CA TYR A 48 -1.79 -3.98 -14.24
C TYR A 48 -2.56 -5.29 -14.43
N ARG A 49 -2.21 -6.07 -15.45
CA ARG A 49 -2.77 -7.40 -15.72
C ARG A 49 -2.06 -8.44 -14.89
N VAL A 50 -2.79 -9.37 -14.31
CA VAL A 50 -2.21 -10.45 -13.52
C VAL A 50 -1.41 -11.37 -14.45
N LEU A 51 -0.16 -11.63 -14.09
CA LEU A 51 0.75 -12.42 -14.92
C LEU A 51 0.21 -13.85 -15.08
N GLY A 52 0.11 -14.31 -16.33
CA GLY A 52 -0.39 -15.66 -16.65
C GLY A 52 -1.90 -15.86 -16.48
N VAL A 53 -2.67 -14.79 -16.25
CA VAL A 53 -4.13 -14.87 -16.09
C VAL A 53 -4.83 -13.91 -17.05
N ASP A 54 -5.74 -14.45 -17.86
CA ASP A 54 -6.54 -13.65 -18.78
C ASP A 54 -7.70 -12.95 -18.09
N GLY A 55 -8.01 -11.73 -18.53
CA GLY A 55 -9.19 -10.98 -18.09
C GLY A 55 -9.14 -10.45 -16.65
N LEU A 56 -8.02 -10.58 -15.94
CA LEU A 56 -7.86 -10.14 -14.55
C LEU A 56 -6.83 -9.02 -14.40
N ARG A 57 -7.18 -7.99 -13.62
CA ARG A 57 -6.29 -6.88 -13.24
C ARG A 57 -6.42 -6.57 -11.75
N VAL A 58 -5.38 -5.97 -11.16
CA VAL A 58 -5.40 -5.45 -9.78
C VAL A 58 -5.00 -3.97 -9.82
N ILE A 59 -5.83 -3.09 -9.27
CA ILE A 59 -5.65 -1.63 -9.35
C ILE A 59 -5.97 -1.02 -7.96
N ASP A 60 -5.03 -1.12 -7.04
CA ASP A 60 -5.11 -0.55 -5.68
C ASP A 60 -3.70 -0.33 -5.09
N GLY A 61 -3.60 -0.01 -3.80
CA GLY A 61 -2.30 0.22 -3.14
C GLY A 61 -1.39 -1.00 -3.05
N SER A 62 -1.89 -2.22 -3.28
CA SER A 62 -1.07 -3.44 -3.23
C SER A 62 -0.02 -3.51 -4.35
N THR A 63 -0.19 -2.71 -5.40
CA THR A 63 0.71 -2.71 -6.57
C THR A 63 1.92 -1.81 -6.39
N PHE A 64 1.97 -1.01 -5.31
CA PHE A 64 3.08 -0.09 -5.06
C PHE A 64 4.29 -0.77 -4.43
N ASN A 65 5.48 -0.34 -4.85
CA ASN A 65 6.75 -0.70 -4.19
C ASN A 65 7.06 0.19 -2.98
N TYR A 66 6.59 1.44 -3.02
CA TYR A 66 6.78 2.45 -1.98
C TYR A 66 5.52 3.31 -1.86
N SER A 67 5.29 3.92 -0.70
CA SER A 67 4.14 4.82 -0.49
C SER A 67 4.24 6.04 -1.43
N PRO A 68 3.20 6.33 -2.23
CA PRO A 68 3.20 7.51 -3.08
C PRO A 68 2.89 8.78 -2.27
N GLY A 69 3.93 9.40 -1.71
CA GLY A 69 3.82 10.60 -0.90
C GLY A 69 3.34 10.33 0.53
N THR A 70 3.05 11.42 1.27
CA THR A 70 2.70 11.36 2.70
C THR A 70 1.34 10.71 2.97
N ASN A 71 0.33 11.01 2.14
CA ASN A 71 -0.99 10.38 2.20
C ASN A 71 -1.34 9.79 0.83
N PRO A 72 -1.46 8.46 0.69
CA PRO A 72 -1.61 7.81 -0.60
C PRO A 72 -3.04 7.87 -1.15
N GLN A 73 -4.03 8.31 -0.38
CA GLN A 73 -5.45 8.22 -0.76
C GLN A 73 -5.74 8.86 -2.12
N ALA A 74 -5.31 10.10 -2.32
CA ALA A 74 -5.54 10.82 -3.58
C ALA A 74 -4.88 10.10 -4.76
N THR A 75 -3.67 9.56 -4.57
CA THR A 75 -2.95 8.80 -5.59
C THR A 75 -3.68 7.51 -5.95
N VAL A 76 -4.17 6.77 -4.96
CA VAL A 76 -4.92 5.51 -5.19
C VAL A 76 -6.25 5.79 -5.91
N MET A 77 -6.98 6.83 -5.51
CA MET A 77 -8.19 7.26 -6.22
C MET A 77 -7.91 7.64 -7.67
N MET A 78 -6.84 8.42 -7.90
CA MET A 78 -6.42 8.81 -9.24
C MET A 78 -6.05 7.58 -10.07
N LEU A 79 -5.27 6.64 -9.53
CA LEU A 79 -4.87 5.40 -10.20
C LEU A 79 -6.09 4.61 -10.68
N GLY A 80 -7.11 4.45 -9.82
CA GLY A 80 -8.36 3.78 -10.17
C GLY A 80 -9.03 4.41 -11.39
N ARG A 81 -9.19 5.74 -11.40
CA ARG A 81 -9.76 6.47 -12.54
C ARG A 81 -8.87 6.36 -13.79
N TYR A 82 -7.56 6.53 -13.64
CA TYR A 82 -6.61 6.51 -14.73
C TYR A 82 -6.65 5.18 -15.49
N MET A 83 -6.59 4.06 -14.76
CA MET A 83 -6.65 2.74 -15.37
C MET A 83 -8.03 2.42 -15.94
N GLY A 84 -9.11 2.89 -15.31
CA GLY A 84 -10.46 2.78 -15.88
C GLY A 84 -10.57 3.45 -17.26
N VAL A 85 -10.03 4.67 -17.41
CA VAL A 85 -9.99 5.37 -18.71
C VAL A 85 -9.12 4.62 -19.72
N LYS A 86 -7.95 4.10 -19.31
CA LYS A 86 -7.09 3.30 -20.21
C LYS A 86 -7.79 2.04 -20.72
N ILE A 87 -8.49 1.30 -19.85
CA ILE A 87 -9.24 0.10 -20.24
C ILE A 87 -10.33 0.46 -21.27
N LEU A 88 -11.04 1.58 -21.08
CA LEU A 88 -12.03 2.05 -22.06
C LEU A 88 -11.38 2.38 -23.40
N GLN A 89 -10.26 3.10 -23.40
CA GLN A 89 -9.53 3.44 -24.62
C GLN A 89 -9.01 2.21 -25.36
N GLU A 90 -8.50 1.20 -24.65
CA GLU A 90 -8.07 -0.08 -25.24
C GLU A 90 -9.23 -0.81 -25.92
N ARG A 91 -10.45 -0.71 -25.36
CA ARG A 91 -11.66 -1.31 -25.96
C ARG A 91 -12.14 -0.56 -27.19
N LEU A 92 -12.10 0.76 -27.18
CA LEU A 92 -12.58 1.62 -28.29
C LEU A 92 -11.62 1.67 -29.48
N LYS A 93 -10.35 1.29 -29.28
CA LYS A 93 -9.34 1.20 -30.35
C LYS A 93 -9.38 -0.12 -31.12
N LYS A 94 -10.17 -1.09 -30.66
CA LYS A 94 -10.48 -2.32 -31.38
C LYS A 94 -11.73 -2.11 -32.22
#